data_AF-A0A9E4BDL8-F1
#
_entry.id   AF-A0A9E4BDL8-F1
#
_cell.length_a   1.000
_cell.length_b   1.000
_cell.length_c   1.000
_cell.angle_alpha   90.00
_cell.angle_beta   90.00
_cell.angle_gamma   90.00
#
_symmetry.space_group_name_H-M   'P 1'
#
loop_
_entity.id
_entity.type
_entity.pdbx_description
1 polymer ?
#
loop_
_entity_poly.entity_id
_entity_poly.type
_entity_poly.pdbx_seq_one_letter_code
_entity_poly.pdbx_strand_id
1 'polypeptide(L)' 'MDPKYTSQTCAECGHCEKGNRHTQASFLCKVCGHKDHADRNAARNIRARALCQQA' A
#
# COMPACT_ATOMS: atom_id res chain seq x y z
N MET A 1 12.26 -10.45 4.77
CA MET A 1 11.24 -9.60 4.11
C MET A 1 10.32 -9.05 5.18
N ASP A 2 10.54 -7.84 5.67
CA ASP A 2 9.64 -7.21 6.65
C ASP A 2 8.30 -6.82 5.99
N PRO A 3 7.18 -7.50 6.32
CA PRO A 3 5.87 -7.18 5.74
C PRO A 3 5.29 -5.87 6.26
N LYS A 4 5.94 -5.22 7.24
CA LYS A 4 5.40 -4.09 8.01
C LYS A 4 5.18 -2.82 7.19
N TYR A 5 5.79 -2.68 6.01
CA TYR A 5 5.73 -1.43 5.23
C TYR A 5 4.83 -1.48 4.00
N THR A 6 4.32 -2.66 3.59
CA THR A 6 3.45 -2.77 2.40
C THR A 6 2.05 -2.20 2.63
N SER A 7 1.63 -2.09 3.88
CA SER A 7 0.32 -1.53 4.26
C SER A 7 0.26 0.00 4.24
N GLN A 8 1.39 0.68 4.01
CA GLN A 8 1.52 2.14 4.01
C GLN A 8 1.83 2.72 2.62
N THR A 9 2.24 1.87 1.68
CA THR A 9 2.54 2.24 0.29
C THR A 9 1.25 2.32 -0.52
N CYS A 10 1.07 3.39 -1.29
CA CYS A 10 -0.04 3.50 -2.23
C CYS A 10 0.26 2.64 -3.47
N ALA A 11 -0.64 1.72 -3.79
CA ALA A 11 -0.52 0.90 -4.99
C ALA A 11 -0.77 1.67 -6.30
N GLU A 12 -1.24 2.91 -6.23
CA GLU A 12 -1.52 3.76 -7.40
C GLU A 12 -0.32 4.63 -7.78
N CYS A 13 0.22 5.38 -6.81
CA CYS A 13 1.30 6.35 -7.04
C CYS A 13 2.65 5.90 -6.44
N GLY A 14 2.69 4.79 -5.70
CA GLY A 14 3.90 4.31 -5.02
C GLY A 14 4.27 5.08 -3.76
N HIS A 15 3.51 6.12 -3.37
CA HIS A 15 3.82 6.93 -2.19
C HIS A 15 3.62 6.15 -0.89
N CYS A 16 4.65 6.09 -0.05
CA CYS A 16 4.60 5.41 1.25
C CYS A 16 4.59 6.44 2.40
N GLU A 17 3.51 6.46 3.17
CA GLU A 17 3.37 7.37 4.30
C GLU A 17 2.62 6.68 5.45
N LYS A 18 3.08 6.92 6.70
CA LYS A 18 2.41 6.41 7.91
C LYS A 18 0.94 6.84 8.01
N GLY A 19 0.63 8.05 7.54
CA GLY A 19 -0.72 8.61 7.53
C GLY A 19 -1.65 8.00 6.49
N ASN A 20 -1.14 7.23 5.52
CA ASN A 20 -1.97 6.66 4.46
C ASN A 20 -2.91 5.56 4.98
N ARG A 21 -2.56 4.89 6.09
CA ARG A 21 -3.40 3.89 6.73
C ARG A 21 -4.05 4.50 7.97
N HIS A 22 -5.31 4.90 7.82
CA HIS A 22 -6.05 5.53 8.91
C HIS A 22 -6.60 4.49 9.90
N THR A 23 -7.04 3.33 9.41
CA THR A 23 -7.53 2.21 10.21
C THR A 23 -7.10 0.88 9.62
N GLN A 24 -7.36 -0.23 10.31
CA GLN A 24 -7.04 -1.55 9.79
C GLN A 24 -7.74 -1.83 8.45
N ALA A 25 -8.93 -1.25 8.23
CA ALA A 25 -9.77 -1.46 7.05
C ALA A 25 -9.69 -0.33 6.01
N SER A 26 -9.31 0.90 6.39
CA SER A 26 -9.35 2.06 5.49
C SER A 26 -7.96 2.60 5.15
N PHE A 27 -7.74 2.80 3.86
CA PHE A 27 -6.56 3.43 3.28
C PHE A 27 -6.95 4.69 2.52
N LEU A 28 -6.19 5.77 2.70
CA LEU A 28 -6.34 7.01 1.96
C LEU A 28 -4.96 7.58 1.67
N CYS A 29 -4.56 7.61 0.41
CA CYS A 29 -3.31 8.24 0.00
C CYS A 29 -3.44 9.77 0.10
N LYS A 30 -2.58 10.39 0.90
CA LYS A 30 -2.52 11.85 1.04
C LYS A 30 -1.98 12.59 -0.18
N VAL A 31 -1.32 11.88 -1.10
CA VAL A 31 -0.69 12.47 -2.30
C VAL A 31 -1.64 12.45 -3.50
N CYS A 32 -2.16 11.27 -3.87
CA CYS A 32 -3.05 11.16 -5.03
C CYS A 32 -4.54 11.14 -4.68
N GLY A 33 -4.90 11.12 -3.39
CA GLY A 33 -6.29 11.04 -2.94
C GLY A 33 -6.92 9.65 -3.06
N HIS A 34 -6.14 8.64 -3.48
CA HIS A 34 -6.63 7.26 -3.65
C HIS A 34 -7.16 6.70 -2.34
N LYS A 35 -8.43 6.28 -2.31
CA LYS A 35 -9.10 5.76 -1.13
C LYS A 35 -9.57 4.34 -1.39
N ASP A 36 -9.15 3.41 -0.55
CA ASP A 36 -9.40 1.98 -0.75
C ASP A 36 -9.39 1.21 0.57
N HIS A 37 -9.62 -0.11 0.50
CA HIS A 37 -9.42 -0.96 1.66
C HIS A 37 -7.93 -1.20 1.89
N ALA A 38 -7.47 -1.11 3.13
CA ALA A 38 -6.07 -1.27 3.46
C ALA A 38 -5.55 -2.67 3.05
N ASP A 39 -6.36 -3.73 3.22
CA ASP A 39 -6.00 -5.09 2.79
C ASP A 39 -5.94 -5.22 1.26
N ARG A 40 -6.86 -4.57 0.53
CA ARG A 40 -6.87 -4.57 -0.94
C ARG A 40 -5.67 -3.81 -1.49
N ASN A 41 -5.34 -2.65 -0.92
CA ASN A 41 -4.12 -1.91 -1.24
C ASN A 41 -2.86 -2.70 -0.87
N ALA A 42 -2.83 -3.38 0.28
CA ALA A 42 -1.72 -4.25 0.67
C ALA A 42 -1.55 -5.42 -0.31
N ALA A 43 -2.64 -6.07 -0.73
CA ALA A 43 -2.61 -7.14 -1.73
C ALA A 43 -2.06 -6.65 -3.08
N ARG A 44 -2.46 -5.45 -3.53
CA ARG A 44 -1.89 -4.82 -4.74
C ARG A 44 -0.38 -4.57 -4.58
N ASN A 45 0.07 -4.07 -3.43
CA ASN A 45 1.49 -3.84 -3.16
C ASN A 45 2.28 -5.16 -3.08
N ILE A 46 1.72 -6.20 -2.46
CA ILE A 46 2.32 -7.53 -2.40
C ILE A 46 2.46 -8.09 -3.81
N ARG A 47 1.42 -7.99 -4.65
CA ARG A 47 1.48 -8.41 -6.05
C ARG A 47 2.56 -7.64 -6.82
N ALA A 48 2.61 -6.32 -6.69
CA ALA A 48 3.61 -5.49 -7.34
C ALA A 48 5.04 -5.86 -6.90
N ARG A 49 5.25 -6.12 -5.61
CA ARG A 49 6.53 -6.60 -5.07
C ARG A 49 6.87 -8.01 -5.55
N ALA A 50 5.89 -8.93 -5.60
CA ALA A 50 6.10 -10.29 -6.08
C ALA A 50 6.49 -10.34 -7.57
N LEU A 51 5.98 -9.41 -8.38
CA LEU A 51 6.40 -9.22 -9.76
C LEU A 51 7.83 -8.63 -9.86
N CYS A 52 8.23 -7.78 -8.91
CA CYS A 52 9.57 -7.16 -8.89
C CYS A 52 10.64 -7.98 -8.15
N GLN A 53 10.26 -9.00 -7.36
CA GLN A 53 11.18 -9.90 -6.62
C GLN A 53 11.53 -11.18 -7.39
N GLN A 54 11.20 -11.24 -8.68
CA GLN A 54 11.68 -12.26 -9.62
C GLN A 54 12.66 -11.61 -10.59
N ALA A 55 13.85 -11.25 -10.11
CA ALA A 55 15.04 -10.94 -10.89
C ALA A 55 16.27 -11.23 -10.03
#